data_AF-A0A7J5JAD5-F1
#
_entry.id   AF-A0A7J5JAD5-F1
#
_cell.length_a   1.000
_cell.length_b   1.000
_cell.length_c   1.000
_cell.angle_alpha   90.00
_cell.angle_beta   90.00
_cell.angle_gamma   90.00
#
_symmetry.space_group_name_H-M   'P 1'
#
loop_
_entity.id
_entity.type
_entity.pdbx_description
1 polymer ?
#
loop_
_entity_poly.entity_id
_entity_poly.type
_entity_poly.pdbx_seq_one_letter_code
_entity_poly.pdbx_strand_id
1 'polypeptide(L)'
;MKLFKYGVYALCASAMLSISSCFNLDEEPYSEIIEEDYVPTEADEIALLATTYSQLRFVMDWYGLFDLQEESCDVIVTPTRPNGWDDGGTYKQMHKHTWDNQQGQPQSIWDYCYKGIANANKILKRADEGFFTEESKPKVVAEVKGVRALWYSILCDTHGNIPIQTSFSEEVPVQSTRKQVFDFI
;
A
#
# COMPACT_ATOMS: atom_id res chain seq x y z
N MET A 1 3.73 -64.91 38.80
CA MET A 1 2.52 -64.31 38.19
C MET A 1 2.01 -63.03 38.87
N LYS A 2 2.10 -62.87 40.21
CA LYS A 2 1.63 -61.64 40.89
C LYS A 2 2.52 -60.41 40.64
N LEU A 3 3.84 -60.58 40.60
CA LEU A 3 4.81 -59.50 40.34
C LEU A 3 4.65 -58.85 38.94
N PHE A 4 4.30 -59.65 37.92
CA PHE A 4 4.02 -59.14 36.58
C PHE A 4 2.76 -58.28 36.53
N LYS A 5 1.73 -58.60 37.33
CA LYS A 5 0.49 -57.80 37.42
C LYS A 5 0.76 -56.42 38.04
N TYR A 6 1.55 -56.36 39.11
CA TYR A 6 1.94 -55.08 39.72
C TYR A 6 2.84 -54.23 38.82
N GLY A 7 3.70 -54.85 38.02
CA GLY A 7 4.49 -54.16 37.00
C GLY A 7 3.62 -53.52 35.90
N VAL A 8 2.59 -54.21 35.43
CA VAL A 8 1.62 -53.66 34.47
C VAL A 8 0.82 -52.50 35.09
N TYR A 9 0.36 -52.63 36.33
CA TYR A 9 -0.35 -51.53 37.01
C TYR A 9 0.55 -50.30 37.23
N ALA A 10 1.82 -50.49 37.58
CA ALA A 10 2.78 -49.39 37.72
C ALA A 10 3.11 -48.72 36.37
N LEU A 11 3.22 -49.50 35.29
CA LEU A 11 3.43 -48.98 33.94
C LEU A 11 2.22 -48.16 33.46
N CYS A 12 1.00 -48.65 33.69
CA CYS A 12 -0.24 -47.94 33.36
C CYS A 12 -0.41 -46.65 34.18
N ALA A 13 -0.06 -46.66 35.47
CA ALA A 13 -0.11 -45.45 36.31
C ALA A 13 0.91 -44.39 35.86
N SER A 14 2.12 -44.82 35.47
CA SER A 14 3.14 -43.94 34.88
C SER A 14 2.71 -43.33 33.54
N ALA A 15 2.06 -44.13 32.68
CA ALA A 15 1.52 -43.67 31.40
C ALA A 15 0.36 -42.68 31.55
N MET A 16 -0.45 -42.77 32.62
CA MET A 16 -1.52 -41.82 32.90
C MET A 16 -1.01 -40.48 33.46
N LEU A 17 0.12 -40.47 34.16
CA LEU A 17 0.76 -39.25 34.67
C LEU A 17 1.53 -38.46 33.59
N SER A 18 1.80 -39.06 32.43
CA SER A 18 2.50 -38.42 31.31
C SER A 18 1.59 -37.64 30.35
N ILE A 19 0.27 -37.69 30.56
CA ILE A 19 -0.72 -37.00 29.70
C ILE A 19 -1.07 -35.59 30.23
N SER A 20 -0.66 -35.25 31.46
CA SER A 20 -0.81 -33.91 32.05
C SER A 20 0.34 -32.97 31.67
N SER A 21 0.76 -33.01 30.41
CA SER A 21 1.66 -32.00 29.84
C SER A 21 0.85 -30.72 29.64
N CYS A 22 1.32 -29.61 30.18
CA CYS A 22 0.70 -28.30 30.08
C CYS A 22 0.59 -27.89 28.59
N PHE A 23 -0.60 -28.01 27.99
CA PHE A 23 -0.86 -27.52 26.63
C PHE A 23 -1.34 -26.06 26.68
N ASN A 24 -0.54 -25.18 27.28
CA ASN A 24 -0.72 -23.76 26.99
C ASN A 24 0.18 -23.42 25.79
N LEU A 25 -0.44 -23.37 24.62
CA LEU A 25 0.16 -23.08 23.31
C LEU A 25 -0.19 -21.66 22.86
N ASP A 26 -0.64 -20.80 23.78
CA ASP A 26 -0.87 -19.40 23.49
C ASP A 26 0.49 -18.75 23.24
N GLU A 27 0.73 -18.36 21.99
CA GLU A 27 1.93 -17.66 21.57
C GLU A 27 1.77 -16.18 21.94
N GLU A 28 2.67 -15.65 22.77
CA GLU A 28 2.78 -14.20 22.97
C GLU A 28 3.70 -13.64 21.87
N PRO A 29 3.17 -12.94 20.85
CA PRO A 29 4.00 -12.31 19.84
C PRO A 29 4.77 -11.13 20.46
N TYR A 30 6.07 -11.32 20.70
CA TYR A 30 6.94 -10.27 21.24
C TYR A 30 7.41 -9.26 20.20
N SER A 31 7.30 -9.61 18.91
CA SER A 31 7.80 -8.80 17.79
C SER A 31 6.68 -8.23 16.90
N GLU A 32 5.43 -8.57 17.17
CA GLU A 32 4.28 -8.17 16.37
C GLU A 32 3.26 -7.46 17.23
N ILE A 33 2.60 -6.45 16.67
CA ILE A 33 1.54 -5.72 17.37
C ILE A 33 0.25 -6.51 17.15
N ILE A 34 -0.33 -7.05 18.22
CA ILE A 34 -1.67 -7.65 18.17
C ILE A 34 -2.69 -6.52 17.99
N GLU A 35 -3.42 -6.56 16.89
CA GLU A 35 -4.35 -5.51 16.47
C GLU A 35 -5.48 -5.27 17.49
N GLU A 36 -5.85 -6.30 18.25
CA GLU A 36 -6.97 -6.30 19.20
C GLU A 36 -6.67 -5.52 20.50
N ASP A 37 -5.40 -5.42 20.91
CA ASP A 37 -4.98 -4.78 22.17
C ASP A 37 -4.27 -3.43 21.96
N TYR A 38 -4.12 -3.02 20.71
CA TYR A 38 -3.34 -1.84 20.37
C TYR A 38 -4.16 -0.55 20.54
N VAL A 39 -3.73 0.30 21.47
CA VAL A 39 -4.28 1.65 21.63
C VAL A 39 -3.39 2.64 20.86
N PRO A 40 -3.88 3.26 19.78
CA PRO A 40 -3.07 4.15 18.97
C PRO A 40 -2.65 5.40 19.74
N THR A 41 -1.38 5.77 19.62
CA THR A 41 -0.89 7.05 20.13
C THR A 41 -0.97 8.13 19.03
N GLU A 42 -0.88 9.39 19.42
CA GLU A 42 -0.79 10.51 18.47
C GLU A 42 0.42 10.36 17.51
N ALA A 43 1.53 9.80 18.00
CA ALA A 43 2.70 9.53 17.17
C ALA A 43 2.41 8.49 16.08
N ASP A 44 1.54 7.51 16.38
CA ASP A 44 1.13 6.48 15.45
C ASP A 44 0.17 7.05 14.39
N GLU A 45 -0.73 7.96 14.76
CA GLU A 45 -1.56 8.70 13.81
C GLU A 45 -0.68 9.46 12.79
N ILE A 46 0.36 10.17 13.27
CA ILE A 46 1.30 10.90 12.41
C ILE A 46 2.09 9.94 11.50
N ALA A 47 2.63 8.86 12.06
CA ALA A 47 3.39 7.87 11.30
C ALA A 47 2.53 7.22 10.21
N LEU A 48 1.28 6.91 10.53
CA LEU A 48 0.32 6.35 9.59
C LEU A 48 -0.01 7.36 8.48
N LEU A 49 -0.34 8.60 8.83
CA LEU A 49 -0.58 9.68 7.85
C LEU A 49 0.60 9.86 6.90
N ALA A 50 1.83 9.84 7.40
CA ALA A 50 3.04 9.99 6.59
C ALA A 50 3.14 8.94 5.47
N THR A 51 2.57 7.75 5.63
CA THR A 51 2.55 6.71 4.59
C THR A 51 1.77 7.13 3.33
N THR A 52 0.75 7.99 3.46
CA THR A 52 -0.04 8.50 2.33
C THR A 52 0.73 9.54 1.51
N TYR A 53 1.64 10.27 2.16
CA TYR A 53 2.51 11.27 1.53
C TYR A 53 3.80 10.68 0.97
N SER A 54 4.23 9.51 1.44
CA SER A 54 5.52 8.90 1.09
C SER A 54 5.79 8.84 -0.42
N GLN A 55 4.75 8.58 -1.22
CA GLN A 55 4.87 8.46 -2.68
C GLN A 55 5.09 9.82 -3.36
N LEU A 56 4.75 10.95 -2.72
CA LEU A 56 4.93 12.29 -3.32
C LEU A 56 6.39 12.62 -3.54
N ARG A 57 7.30 11.99 -2.79
CA ARG A 57 8.74 12.13 -3.01
C ARG A 57 9.16 11.74 -4.43
N PHE A 58 8.46 10.80 -5.06
CA PHE A 58 8.82 10.27 -6.38
C PHE A 58 8.19 11.06 -7.53
N VAL A 59 7.32 12.04 -7.24
CA VAL A 59 6.68 12.89 -8.27
C VAL A 59 7.70 13.69 -9.06
N MET A 60 8.79 14.12 -8.42
CA MET A 60 9.88 14.88 -9.05
C MET A 60 11.13 14.02 -9.31
N ASP A 61 11.02 12.69 -9.18
CA ASP A 61 12.12 11.77 -9.43
C ASP A 61 12.21 11.44 -10.92
N TRP A 62 13.28 10.75 -11.31
CA TRP A 62 13.37 10.15 -12.64
C TRP A 62 12.20 9.20 -12.87
N TYR A 63 11.61 9.29 -14.06
CA TYR A 63 10.39 8.59 -14.42
C TYR A 63 9.18 8.95 -13.55
N GLY A 64 9.29 10.07 -12.81
CA GLY A 64 8.21 10.68 -12.07
C GLY A 64 7.26 11.49 -12.96
N LEU A 65 6.45 12.32 -12.31
CA LEU A 65 5.37 13.07 -12.93
C LEU A 65 5.95 14.21 -13.74
N PHE A 66 7.03 14.81 -13.22
CA PHE A 66 7.79 15.82 -13.93
C PHE A 66 8.29 15.29 -15.27
N ASP A 67 8.98 14.14 -15.30
CA ASP A 67 9.45 13.55 -16.56
C ASP A 67 8.29 13.22 -17.50
N LEU A 68 7.22 12.63 -16.99
CA LEU A 68 6.05 12.27 -17.79
C LEU A 68 5.42 13.50 -18.48
N GLN A 69 5.30 14.61 -17.77
CA GLN A 69 4.69 15.84 -18.29
C GLN A 69 5.68 16.60 -19.17
N GLU A 70 6.92 16.80 -18.73
CA GLU A 70 7.83 17.75 -19.32
C GLU A 70 8.70 17.16 -20.46
N GLU A 71 9.09 15.88 -20.42
CA GLU A 71 9.85 15.27 -21.53
C GLU A 71 9.02 15.15 -22.81
N SER A 72 7.69 15.12 -22.68
CA SER A 72 6.76 15.17 -23.80
C SER A 72 6.40 16.59 -24.25
N CYS A 73 6.85 17.61 -23.51
CA CYS A 73 6.63 19.03 -23.83
C CYS A 73 7.84 19.65 -24.58
N ASP A 74 7.75 20.95 -24.83
CA ASP A 74 8.72 21.73 -25.61
C ASP A 74 9.71 22.56 -24.73
N VAL A 75 9.54 22.55 -23.42
CA VAL A 75 10.35 23.36 -22.48
C VAL A 75 11.70 22.72 -22.17
N ILE A 76 11.73 21.40 -22.01
CA ILE A 76 12.93 20.63 -21.69
C ILE A 76 13.21 19.57 -22.75
N VAL A 77 14.47 19.13 -22.80
CA VAL A 77 14.87 17.98 -23.61
C VAL A 77 16.02 17.27 -22.92
N THR A 78 15.95 15.94 -22.87
CA THR A 78 17.06 15.08 -22.46
C THR A 78 17.74 14.47 -23.71
N PRO A 79 18.78 15.12 -24.27
CA PRO A 79 19.45 14.63 -25.46
C PRO A 79 20.40 13.48 -25.14
N THR A 80 20.55 12.54 -26.08
CA THR A 80 21.64 11.57 -26.06
C THR A 80 22.98 12.30 -26.04
N ARG A 81 23.87 11.95 -25.10
CA ARG A 81 25.22 12.50 -25.00
C ARG A 81 26.27 11.42 -25.28
N PRO A 82 27.50 11.78 -25.71
CA PRO A 82 28.56 10.79 -25.93
C PRO A 82 28.88 9.92 -24.69
N ASN A 83 28.55 10.40 -23.49
CA ASN A 83 28.79 9.74 -22.22
C ASN A 83 27.54 9.11 -21.58
N GLY A 84 26.41 9.00 -22.30
CA GLY A 84 25.20 8.33 -21.79
C GLY A 84 23.90 9.04 -22.17
N TRP A 85 22.84 8.80 -21.37
CA TRP A 85 21.51 9.43 -21.51
C TRP A 85 20.71 9.01 -22.73
N ASP A 86 21.15 7.97 -23.45
CA ASP A 86 20.28 7.36 -24.45
C ASP A 86 19.16 6.56 -23.77
N ASP A 87 19.48 5.81 -22.71
CA ASP A 87 18.56 5.00 -21.90
C ASP A 87 17.54 4.21 -22.74
N GLY A 88 18.02 3.53 -23.78
CA GLY A 88 17.17 2.77 -24.71
C GLY A 88 16.30 3.62 -25.63
N GLY A 89 16.55 4.92 -25.69
CA GLY A 89 15.79 5.91 -26.44
C GLY A 89 14.57 6.45 -25.69
N THR A 90 14.39 6.14 -24.40
CA THR A 90 13.17 6.46 -23.62
C THR A 90 12.78 7.94 -23.72
N TYR A 91 13.69 8.89 -23.48
CA TYR A 91 13.38 10.32 -23.52
C TYR A 91 13.10 10.81 -24.95
N LYS A 92 13.73 10.22 -25.97
CA LYS A 92 13.42 10.53 -27.37
C LYS A 92 12.03 10.04 -27.76
N GLN A 93 11.61 8.88 -27.24
CA GLN A 93 10.27 8.34 -27.47
C GLN A 93 9.22 9.23 -26.78
N MET A 94 9.51 9.70 -25.55
CA MET A 94 8.76 10.75 -24.86
C MET A 94 8.62 12.00 -25.74
N HIS A 95 9.72 12.64 -26.10
CA HIS A 95 9.67 13.90 -26.83
C HIS A 95 9.04 13.80 -28.23
N LYS A 96 9.11 12.62 -28.86
CA LYS A 96 8.52 12.40 -30.19
C LYS A 96 7.10 11.82 -30.13
N HIS A 97 6.56 11.57 -28.93
CA HIS A 97 5.28 10.91 -28.73
C HIS A 97 5.16 9.56 -29.48
N THR A 98 6.24 8.78 -29.50
CA THR A 98 6.29 7.47 -30.17
C THR A 98 6.33 6.30 -29.18
N TRP A 99 5.97 6.56 -27.92
CA TRP A 99 5.97 5.55 -26.88
C TRP A 99 4.80 4.57 -27.03
N ASP A 100 4.95 3.39 -26.43
CA ASP A 100 3.91 2.36 -26.37
C ASP A 100 3.54 2.03 -24.91
N ASN A 101 2.86 0.90 -24.71
CA ASN A 101 2.45 0.46 -23.37
C ASN A 101 3.60 -0.09 -22.50
N GLN A 102 4.84 -0.08 -23.00
CA GLN A 102 6.04 -0.45 -22.24
C GLN A 102 6.82 0.77 -21.74
N GLN A 103 6.32 1.98 -21.99
CA GLN A 103 6.96 3.21 -21.54
C GLN A 103 7.01 3.28 -20.00
N GLY A 104 8.20 3.54 -19.46
CA GLY A 104 8.42 3.50 -18.02
C GLY A 104 7.75 4.64 -17.24
N GLN A 105 7.77 5.87 -17.75
CA GLN A 105 7.28 7.05 -17.04
C GLN A 105 5.76 6.96 -16.74
N PRO A 106 4.87 6.61 -17.70
CA PRO A 106 3.47 6.35 -17.39
C PRO A 106 3.27 5.23 -16.37
N GLN A 107 4.00 4.11 -16.52
CA GLN A 107 3.91 2.96 -15.62
C GLN A 107 4.32 3.31 -14.18
N SER A 108 5.43 4.01 -14.00
CA SER A 108 5.89 4.46 -12.69
C SER A 108 4.86 5.36 -12.01
N ILE A 109 4.26 6.29 -12.74
CA ILE A 109 3.23 7.18 -12.20
C ILE A 109 1.95 6.46 -11.84
N TRP A 110 1.53 5.50 -12.66
CA TRP A 110 0.44 4.60 -12.32
C TRP A 110 0.70 3.92 -10.96
N ASP A 111 1.88 3.32 -10.80
CA ASP A 111 2.23 2.56 -9.61
C ASP A 111 2.33 3.43 -8.36
N TYR A 112 2.93 4.63 -8.45
CA TYR A 112 3.02 5.55 -7.31
C TYR A 112 1.65 6.04 -6.86
N CYS A 113 0.79 6.43 -7.80
CA CYS A 113 -0.55 6.92 -7.47
C CYS A 113 -1.40 5.82 -6.83
N TYR A 114 -1.42 4.61 -7.40
CA TYR A 114 -2.21 3.51 -6.82
C TYR A 114 -1.66 2.99 -5.49
N LYS A 115 -0.34 3.04 -5.26
CA LYS A 115 0.23 2.79 -3.92
C LYS A 115 -0.24 3.85 -2.91
N GLY A 116 -0.23 5.13 -3.30
CA GLY A 116 -0.74 6.24 -2.48
C GLY A 116 -2.23 6.08 -2.15
N ILE A 117 -3.05 5.74 -3.15
CA ILE A 117 -4.48 5.47 -3.00
C ILE A 117 -4.73 4.27 -2.08
N ALA A 118 -3.97 3.18 -2.25
CA ALA A 118 -4.09 2.00 -1.40
C ALA A 118 -3.78 2.34 0.07
N ASN A 119 -2.72 3.11 0.33
CA ASN A 119 -2.39 3.57 1.68
C ASN A 119 -3.51 4.46 2.24
N ALA A 120 -4.03 5.40 1.47
CA ALA A 120 -5.15 6.24 1.90
C ALA A 120 -6.41 5.42 2.24
N ASN A 121 -6.75 4.42 1.41
CA ASN A 121 -7.88 3.52 1.68
C ASN A 121 -7.66 2.67 2.94
N LYS A 122 -6.43 2.26 3.25
CA LYS A 122 -6.12 1.55 4.52
C LYS A 122 -6.45 2.43 5.72
N ILE A 123 -6.02 3.69 5.69
CA ILE A 123 -6.27 4.63 6.80
C ILE A 123 -7.77 4.94 6.95
N LEU A 124 -8.46 5.18 5.83
CA LEU A 124 -9.90 5.44 5.88
C LEU A 124 -10.68 4.24 6.42
N LYS A 125 -10.29 3.01 6.05
CA LYS A 125 -10.86 1.79 6.63
C LYS A 125 -10.65 1.72 8.15
N ARG A 126 -9.43 2.01 8.63
CA ARG A 126 -9.12 2.07 10.07
C ARG A 126 -9.94 3.14 10.80
N ALA A 127 -10.20 4.27 10.14
CA ALA A 127 -11.07 5.30 10.69
C ALA A 127 -12.51 4.83 10.86
N ASP A 128 -13.02 4.02 9.91
CA ASP A 128 -14.35 3.41 10.00
C ASP A 128 -14.41 2.32 11.09
N GLU A 129 -13.30 1.62 11.34
CA GLU A 129 -13.15 0.59 12.39
C GLU A 129 -12.94 1.17 13.81
N GLY A 130 -12.89 2.50 13.96
CA GLY A 130 -12.80 3.16 15.27
C GLY A 130 -11.39 3.30 15.83
N PHE A 131 -10.36 3.20 14.97
CA PHE A 131 -8.96 3.35 15.37
C PHE A 131 -8.62 4.77 15.88
N PHE A 132 -9.29 5.80 15.36
CA PHE A 132 -9.06 7.19 15.76
C PHE A 132 -10.07 7.66 16.79
N THR A 133 -9.66 8.56 17.68
CA THR A 133 -10.55 9.20 18.64
C THR A 133 -11.61 10.05 17.93
N GLU A 134 -12.75 10.32 18.59
CA GLU A 134 -13.80 11.19 18.03
C GLU A 134 -13.31 12.61 17.72
N GLU A 135 -12.28 13.09 18.42
CA GLU A 135 -11.66 14.39 18.17
C GLU A 135 -10.72 14.37 16.97
N SER A 136 -9.87 13.34 16.82
CA SER A 136 -8.89 13.24 15.73
C SER A 136 -9.48 12.77 14.41
N LYS A 137 -10.46 11.86 14.45
CA LYS A 137 -11.06 11.20 13.28
C LYS A 137 -11.49 12.18 12.17
N PRO A 138 -12.24 13.27 12.43
CA PRO A 138 -12.69 14.17 11.36
C PRO A 138 -11.53 14.82 10.60
N LYS A 139 -10.47 15.21 11.33
CA LYS A 139 -9.28 15.84 10.75
C LYS A 139 -8.50 14.85 9.89
N VAL A 140 -8.23 13.66 10.43
CA VAL A 140 -7.53 12.58 9.72
C VAL A 140 -8.27 12.19 8.44
N VAL A 141 -9.58 11.96 8.53
CA VAL A 141 -10.40 11.56 7.38
C VAL A 141 -10.41 12.64 6.29
N ALA A 142 -10.53 13.92 6.66
CA ALA A 142 -10.50 15.02 5.71
C ALA A 142 -9.16 15.11 4.99
N GLU A 143 -8.06 15.03 5.73
CA GLU A 143 -6.70 15.09 5.20
C GLU A 143 -6.43 13.93 4.23
N VAL A 144 -6.71 12.70 4.66
CA VAL A 144 -6.49 11.50 3.84
C VAL A 144 -7.35 11.50 2.58
N LYS A 145 -8.59 11.99 2.65
CA LYS A 145 -9.43 12.18 1.46
C LYS A 145 -8.83 13.20 0.51
N GLY A 146 -8.26 14.31 1.01
CA GLY A 146 -7.56 15.30 0.20
C GLY A 146 -6.35 14.73 -0.53
N VAL A 147 -5.50 13.97 0.18
CA VAL A 147 -4.34 13.30 -0.42
C VAL A 147 -4.77 12.25 -1.44
N ARG A 148 -5.82 11.48 -1.15
CA ARG A 148 -6.39 10.52 -2.11
C ARG A 148 -6.91 11.22 -3.37
N ALA A 149 -7.60 12.33 -3.22
CA ALA A 149 -8.09 13.15 -4.34
C ALA A 149 -6.94 13.69 -5.19
N LEU A 150 -5.81 14.10 -4.58
CA LEU A 150 -4.60 14.48 -5.30
C LEU A 150 -4.03 13.32 -6.15
N TRP A 151 -4.00 12.09 -5.63
CA TRP A 151 -3.56 10.94 -6.42
C TRP A 151 -4.48 10.66 -7.60
N TYR A 152 -5.80 10.75 -7.39
CA TYR A 152 -6.76 10.63 -8.47
C TYR A 152 -6.66 11.76 -9.50
N SER A 153 -6.35 12.99 -9.08
CA SER A 153 -6.22 14.12 -10.02
C SER A 153 -5.01 13.94 -10.94
N ILE A 154 -3.88 13.47 -10.41
CA ILE A 154 -2.69 13.12 -11.22
C ILE A 154 -3.03 12.03 -12.25
N LEU A 155 -3.72 10.96 -11.84
CA LEU A 155 -4.15 9.90 -12.75
C LEU A 155 -5.18 10.36 -13.77
N CYS A 156 -6.13 11.21 -13.37
CA CYS A 156 -7.15 11.77 -14.25
C CYS A 156 -6.50 12.62 -15.36
N ASP A 157 -5.48 13.38 -15.03
CA ASP A 157 -4.72 14.19 -15.99
C ASP A 157 -3.88 13.31 -16.93
N THR A 158 -3.07 12.41 -16.36
CA THR A 158 -2.09 11.60 -17.12
C THR A 158 -2.70 10.44 -17.91
N HIS A 159 -3.70 9.74 -17.35
CA HIS A 159 -4.27 8.51 -17.93
C HIS A 159 -5.74 8.66 -18.34
N GLY A 160 -6.48 9.58 -17.71
CA GLY A 160 -7.88 9.84 -18.03
C GLY A 160 -8.84 8.78 -17.47
N ASN A 161 -9.06 7.70 -18.21
CA ASN A 161 -10.00 6.64 -17.78
C ASN A 161 -9.28 5.65 -16.86
N ILE A 162 -9.67 5.62 -15.60
CA ILE A 162 -9.00 4.83 -14.56
C ILE A 162 -10.01 4.20 -13.59
N PRO A 163 -9.72 3.07 -12.95
CA PRO A 163 -10.59 2.51 -11.92
C PRO A 163 -10.58 3.35 -10.65
N ILE A 164 -11.77 3.65 -10.13
CA ILE A 164 -11.97 4.25 -8.81
C ILE A 164 -12.08 3.12 -7.79
N GLN A 165 -11.10 3.04 -6.90
CA GLN A 165 -11.02 2.05 -5.83
C GLN A 165 -11.11 2.75 -4.47
N THR A 166 -12.16 2.47 -3.72
CA THR A 166 -12.40 3.00 -2.36
C THR A 166 -12.36 1.94 -1.28
N SER A 167 -12.23 0.66 -1.65
CA SER A 167 -12.18 -0.49 -0.76
C SER A 167 -11.20 -1.54 -1.30
N PHE A 168 -10.85 -2.52 -0.45
CA PHE A 168 -10.06 -3.68 -0.86
C PHE A 168 -11.01 -4.74 -1.44
N SER A 169 -10.79 -5.11 -2.70
CA SER A 169 -11.54 -6.15 -3.41
C SER A 169 -10.56 -7.03 -4.19
N GLU A 170 -10.88 -8.31 -4.33
CA GLU A 170 -10.16 -9.24 -5.20
C GLU A 170 -10.67 -9.19 -6.64
N GLU A 171 -11.80 -8.52 -6.88
CA GLU A 171 -12.35 -8.35 -8.22
C GLU A 171 -11.46 -7.44 -9.08
N VAL A 172 -11.35 -7.78 -10.37
CA VAL A 172 -10.62 -6.95 -11.33
C VAL A 172 -11.32 -5.58 -11.45
N PRO A 173 -10.64 -4.47 -11.14
CA PRO A 173 -11.27 -3.15 -11.17
C PRO A 173 -11.70 -2.75 -12.59
N VAL A 174 -12.90 -2.19 -12.71
CA VAL A 174 -13.41 -1.65 -13.97
C VAL A 174 -13.03 -0.18 -14.10
N GLN A 175 -12.57 0.23 -15.28
CA GLN A 175 -12.24 1.62 -15.55
C GLN A 175 -13.49 2.50 -15.48
N SER A 176 -13.38 3.60 -14.73
CA SER A 176 -14.34 4.71 -14.78
C SER A 176 -13.93 5.70 -15.86
N THR A 177 -14.92 6.38 -16.45
CA THR A 177 -14.67 7.46 -17.40
C THR A 177 -13.97 8.65 -16.74
N ARG A 178 -13.18 9.42 -17.49
CA ARG A 178 -12.53 10.64 -17.00
C ARG A 178 -13.52 11.59 -16.30
N LYS A 179 -14.76 11.71 -16.81
CA LYS A 179 -15.80 12.52 -16.15
C LYS A 179 -16.15 11.98 -14.76
N GLN A 180 -16.36 10.67 -14.63
CA GLN A 180 -16.68 10.05 -13.33
C GLN A 180 -15.51 10.18 -12.34
N VAL A 181 -14.27 10.08 -12.83
CA VAL A 181 -13.08 10.31 -12.01
C VAL A 181 -13.02 11.75 -11.54
N PHE A 182 -13.27 12.72 -12.43
CA PHE A 182 -13.31 14.14 -12.09
C PHE A 182 -14.43 14.48 -11.10
N ASP A 183 -15.63 13.89 -11.27
CA ASP A 183 -16.75 14.08 -10.34
C ASP A 183 -16.47 13.45 -8.95
N PHE A 184 -15.57 12.47 -8.87
CA PHE A 184 -15.17 11.81 -7.63
C PHE A 184 -14.13 12.59 -6.82
N ILE A 185 -13.27 13.36 -7.51
CA ILE A 185 -12.24 14.23 -6.93
C ILE A 185 -12.93 15.41 -6.23
#